data_AF-A0A9D2WQ12-F1
#
_entry.id   AF-A0A9D2WQ12-F1
#
_cell.length_a   1.000
_cell.length_b   1.000
_cell.length_c   1.000
_cell.angle_alpha   90.00
_cell.angle_beta   90.00
_cell.angle_gamma   90.00
#
_symmetry.space_group_name_H-M   'P 1'
#
loop_
_entity.id
_entity.type
_entity.pdbx_description
1 polymer ?
#
loop_
_entity_poly.entity_id
_entity_poly.type
_entity_poly.pdbx_seq_one_letter_code
_entity_poly.pdbx_strand_id
1 'polypeptide(L)' 'MAGVEHAFLEVIKLGLTGAEAAEKLLEIVGRRNFIPETAERQYKYALILAYRHTSMQMLNKSSAWRF' A
#
# COMPACT_ATOMS: atom_id res chain seq x y z
N MET A 1 10.06 -8.78 11.39
CA MET A 1 8.67 -8.95 10.91
C MET A 1 8.53 -8.24 9.56
N ALA A 2 8.70 -8.94 8.45
CA ALA A 2 8.55 -8.35 7.10
C ALA A 2 7.07 -8.41 6.69
N GLY A 3 6.27 -7.52 7.27
CA GLY A 3 4.82 -7.47 7.06
C GLY A 3 4.40 -6.52 5.93
N VAL A 4 3.12 -6.17 5.96
CA VAL A 4 2.42 -5.26 5.05
C VAL A 4 3.20 -3.96 4.78
N GLU A 5 3.90 -3.40 5.77
CA GLU A 5 4.77 -2.21 5.60
C GLU A 5 5.87 -2.37 4.54
N HIS A 6 6.46 -3.56 4.41
CA HIS A 6 7.47 -3.81 3.37
C HIS A 6 6.82 -3.78 1.97
N ALA A 7 5.62 -4.34 1.83
CA ALA A 7 4.86 -4.31 0.58
C ALA A 7 4.55 -2.86 0.17
N PHE A 8 4.19 -2.02 1.15
CA PHE A 8 4.00 -0.58 0.93
C PHE A 8 5.28 0.11 0.42
N LEU A 9 6.44 -0.18 1.01
CA LEU A 9 7.71 0.39 0.56
C LEU A 9 8.11 -0.06 -0.85
N GLU A 10 7.88 -1.33 -1.20
CA GLU A 10 8.16 -1.83 -2.56
C GLU A 10 7.27 -1.14 -3.60
N VAL A 11 5.98 -0.99 -3.31
CA VAL A 11 5.04 -0.34 -4.23
C VAL A 11 5.35 1.15 -4.42
N ILE A 12 5.79 1.84 -3.36
CA ILE A 12 6.25 3.24 -3.45
C ILE A 12 7.54 3.34 -4.27
N LYS A 13 8.50 2.43 -4.08
CA LYS A 13 9.76 2.40 -4.86
C LYS A 13 9.52 2.18 -6.36
N LEU A 14 8.45 1.45 -6.71
CA LEU A 14 8.04 1.23 -8.10
C LEU A 14 7.33 2.44 -8.73
N GLY A 15 7.02 3.49 -7.95
CA GLY A 15 6.32 4.68 -8.44
C GLY A 15 4.86 4.42 -8.86
N LEU A 16 4.29 3.28 -8.44
CA LEU A 16 2.91 2.91 -8.78
C LEU A 16 1.91 3.80 -8.01
N THR A 17 0.78 4.11 -8.64
CA THR A 17 -0.25 4.95 -8.00
C THR A 17 -1.65 4.40 -8.25
N GLY A 18 -2.63 4.87 -7.48
CA GLY A 18 -4.04 4.55 -7.69
C GLY A 18 -4.33 3.04 -7.69
N ALA A 19 -4.91 2.55 -8.79
CA ALA A 19 -5.31 1.15 -8.95
C ALA A 19 -4.11 0.19 -9.06
N GLU A 20 -3.04 0.56 -9.76
CA GLU A 20 -1.86 -0.29 -9.95
C GLU A 20 -1.14 -0.57 -8.63
N ALA A 21 -1.06 0.45 -7.77
CA ALA A 21 -0.52 0.29 -6.42
C ALA A 21 -1.36 -0.68 -5.59
N ALA A 22 -2.69 -0.62 -5.71
CA ALA A 22 -3.61 -1.47 -4.97
C ALA A 22 -3.52 -2.94 -5.40
N GLU A 23 -3.43 -3.20 -6.69
CA GLU A 23 -3.27 -4.55 -7.24
C GLU A 23 -1.94 -5.16 -6.82
N LYS A 24 -0.85 -4.38 -6.90
CA LYS A 24 0.46 -4.86 -6.48
C LYS A 24 0.55 -5.13 -4.98
N LEU A 25 -0.05 -4.26 -4.16
CA LEU A 25 -0.17 -4.49 -2.72
C LEU A 25 -0.95 -5.76 -2.42
N LEU A 26 -2.08 -5.98 -3.08
CA LEU A 26 -2.87 -7.19 -2.89
C LEU A 26 -2.11 -8.45 -3.30
N GLU A 27 -1.38 -8.40 -4.43
CA GLU A 27 -0.55 -9.52 -4.89
C GLU A 27 0.49 -9.91 -3.82
N ILE A 28 1.20 -8.92 -3.27
CA ILE A 28 2.25 -9.17 -2.27
C ILE A 28 1.65 -9.66 -0.95
N VAL A 29 0.56 -9.05 -0.49
CA VAL A 29 -0.08 -9.41 0.79
C VAL A 29 -0.81 -10.74 0.69
N GLY A 30 -1.46 -11.04 -0.44
CA GLY A 30 -2.15 -12.30 -0.72
C GLY A 30 -1.21 -13.49 -0.90
N ARG A 31 0.03 -13.28 -1.36
CA ARG A 31 1.08 -14.33 -1.33
C ARG A 31 1.47 -14.75 0.09
N ARG A 32 1.29 -13.87 1.08
CA ARG A 32 1.72 -14.10 2.47
C ARG A 32 0.55 -14.37 3.42
N ASN A 33 -0.67 -14.05 3.04
CA ASN A 33 -1.86 -14.17 3.88
C ASN A 33 -2.99 -14.81 3.08
N PHE A 34 -3.75 -15.71 3.71
CA PHE A 34 -4.99 -16.19 3.15
C PHE A 34 -6.03 -15.06 3.13
N ILE A 35 -6.48 -14.67 1.94
CA ILE A 35 -7.55 -13.70 1.75
C ILE A 35 -8.78 -14.47 1.26
N PRO A 36 -9.87 -14.52 2.02
CA PRO A 36 -11.12 -15.10 1.54
C PRO A 36 -11.61 -14.35 0.29
N GLU A 37 -12.03 -15.05 -0.76
CA GLU A 37 -12.56 -14.42 -1.98
C GLU A 37 -13.70 -13.45 -1.68
N THR A 38 -14.57 -13.80 -0.72
CA THR A 38 -15.70 -12.96 -0.28
C THR A 38 -15.27 -11.64 0.36
N ALA A 39 -14.01 -11.53 0.79
CA ALA A 39 -13.44 -10.37 1.46
C ALA A 39 -12.43 -9.61 0.57
N GLU A 40 -12.09 -10.11 -0.62
CA GLU A 40 -11.05 -9.53 -1.49
C GLU A 40 -11.35 -8.06 -1.84
N ARG A 41 -12.62 -7.73 -2.12
CA ARG A 41 -13.04 -6.37 -2.47
C ARG A 41 -12.84 -5.40 -1.31
N GLN A 42 -13.20 -5.81 -0.10
CA GLN A 42 -13.05 -5.04 1.14
C GLN A 42 -11.55 -4.87 1.46
N TYR A 43 -10.77 -5.91 1.20
CA TYR A 43 -9.33 -5.90 1.41
C TYR A 43 -8.61 -4.96 0.42
N LYS A 44 -8.98 -4.98 -0.87
CA LYS A 44 -8.52 -4.00 -1.87
C LYS A 44 -8.80 -2.57 -1.43
N TYR A 45 -10.03 -2.31 -0.96
CA TYR A 45 -10.42 -0.98 -0.50
C TYR A 45 -9.61 -0.52 0.72
N ALA A 46 -9.41 -1.40 1.71
CA ALA A 46 -8.59 -1.11 2.89
C ALA A 46 -7.12 -0.81 2.52
N LEU A 47 -6.54 -1.58 1.60
CA LEU A 47 -5.19 -1.36 1.09
C LEU A 47 -5.05 -0.01 0.38
N ILE A 48 -6.03 0.40 -0.43
CA ILE A 48 -6.05 1.71 -1.08
C ILE A 48 -6.09 2.85 -0.06
N LEU A 49 -6.95 2.74 0.95
CA LEU A 49 -7.05 3.77 1.99
C LEU A 49 -5.74 3.89 2.78
N ALA A 50 -5.16 2.75 3.17
CA ALA A 50 -3.86 2.72 3.83
C ALA A 50 -2.76 3.30 2.94
N TYR A 51 -2.74 2.99 1.64
CA TYR A 51 -1.79 3.54 0.68
C TYR A 51 -1.87 5.06 0.60
N ARG A 52 -3.08 5.61 0.43
CA ARG A 52 -3.28 7.06 0.33
C ARG A 52 -2.88 7.76 1.61
N HIS A 53 -3.23 7.21 2.76
CA HIS A 53 -2.83 7.76 4.06
C HIS A 53 -1.31 7.77 4.24
N THR A 54 -0.64 6.65 3.96
CA THR A 54 0.82 6.53 4.07
C THR A 54 1.53 7.45 3.08
N SER A 55 1.06 7.52 1.84
CA SER A 55 1.63 8.39 0.80
C SER A 55 1.50 9.87 1.17
N MET A 56 0.34 10.30 1.70
CA MET A 56 0.15 11.66 2.20
C MET A 56 1.06 11.98 3.38
N GLN A 57 1.23 11.05 4.33
CA GLN A 57 2.16 11.27 5.45
C GLN A 57 3.61 11.39 4.99
N MET A 58 4.05 10.58 4.02
CA MET A 58 5.40 10.66 3.48
C MET A 58 5.64 11.94 2.68
N LEU A 59 4.65 12.40 1.90
CA LEU A 59 4.69 13.70 1.23
C LEU A 59 4.79 14.84 2.25
N ASN A 60 3.96 14.84 3.29
CA ASN A 60 3.98 15.88 4.32
C ASN A 60 5.33 15.92 5.07
N LYS A 61 5.92 14.76 5.37
CA LYS A 61 7.26 14.67 5.96
C LYS A 61 8.36 15.12 5.00
N SER A 62 8.21 14.92 3.69
CA SER A 62 9.19 15.37 2.69
C SER A 62 9.14 16.88 2.47
N SER A 63 7.97 17.49 2.62
CA SER A 63 7.77 18.95 2.60
C SER A 63 8.40 19.65 3.80
N ALA A 64 8.50 18.98 4.95
CA ALA A 64 9.06 19.53 6.18
C ALA A 64 10.59 19.74 6.16
N TRP A 65 11.30 19.21 5.15
CA TRP A 65 12.75 19.39 4.96
C TRP A 65 13.11 20.43 3.88
N ARG A 66 12.14 21.20 3.40
CA ARG A 66 12.36 22.33 2.47
C ARG A 66 12.24 23.67 3.23
N PHE A 67 13.20 23.95 4.10
CA PHE A 67 13.48 25.30 4.62
C PHE A 67 14.98 25.46 4.78
#